data_AF-A0A4Z0NER6-F1
#
_entry.id   AF-A0A4Z0NER6-F1
#
_cell.length_a   1.000
_cell.length_b   1.000
_cell.length_c   1.000
_cell.angle_alpha   90.00
_cell.angle_beta   90.00
_cell.angle_gamma   90.00
#
_symmetry.space_group_name_H-M   'P 1'
#
loop_
_entity.id
_entity.type
_entity.pdbx_description
1 polymer ?
#
loop_
_entity_poly.entity_id
_entity_poly.type
_entity_poly.pdbx_seq_one_letter_code
_entity_poly.pdbx_strand_id
1 'polypeptide(L)'
;MTRLMVRGATALVAMLLGASAAQAAAAPRFADFRVRAIYAGPTPPPVLDTADKRLYRTRLIDAARTGKPNFAGEFILTTWGCGTSCETVAVISARTGEVFYPPFRAMGGETLQEAAGEAPSVRIETRVDSRLLVLKGRRHDDETADARHYYTFDGRTFAHVVSVPGAGRPAARDVGGARPMPASLSGRGSRIEDLARGYTWTTSSDTVEGVIKLGLQPRDRASRMMSYERVFVTCDRTRRLAVSVWPVASAGPARARTAPLTITADAARHRSDSQTLAYNEMDEAWGIDATLHGLGLVQDMVASDTLRLEAQDVALILPRPNAAVARFLSQCEALSRQGGPFRPRSI
;
A
#
# COMPACT_ATOMS: atom_id res chain seq x y z
N MET A 1 41.30 82.22 13.45
CA MET A 1 40.91 81.60 12.17
C MET A 1 40.71 80.10 12.46
N THR A 2 39.48 79.64 12.78
CA THR A 2 38.58 78.84 11.89
C THR A 2 39.26 77.57 11.35
N ARG A 3 38.85 76.31 11.54
CA ARG A 3 37.52 75.62 11.61
C ARG A 3 37.68 74.31 12.45
N LEU A 4 36.76 73.95 13.35
CA LEU A 4 35.59 73.06 13.15
C LEU A 4 35.89 71.70 12.47
N MET A 5 35.80 70.59 13.19
CA MET A 5 34.68 69.62 13.07
C MET A 5 34.86 68.39 13.97
N VAL A 6 33.75 68.04 14.63
CA VAL A 6 33.50 66.89 15.49
C VAL A 6 33.18 65.66 14.63
N ARG A 7 33.44 64.47 15.18
CA ARG A 7 32.64 63.21 15.13
C ARG A 7 33.40 62.01 14.57
N GLY A 8 33.30 60.90 15.30
CA GLY A 8 33.42 59.57 14.69
C GLY A 8 34.02 58.48 15.57
N ALA A 9 33.55 58.31 16.80
CA ALA A 9 33.72 57.03 17.48
C ALA A 9 32.71 56.04 16.88
N THR A 10 33.17 55.19 15.96
CA THR A 10 32.40 54.02 15.51
C THR A 10 33.29 52.80 15.52
N ALA A 11 32.95 51.91 16.44
CA ALA A 11 33.60 50.66 16.72
C ALA A 11 33.59 49.71 15.52
N LEU A 12 34.66 48.92 15.44
CA LEU A 12 34.76 47.66 14.70
C LEU A 12 33.51 46.80 14.93
N VAL A 13 32.80 46.46 13.85
CA VAL A 13 32.00 45.23 13.79
C VAL A 13 32.39 44.53 12.51
N ALA A 14 33.36 43.62 12.63
CA ALA A 14 33.69 42.67 11.59
C ALA A 14 32.48 41.75 11.40
N MET A 15 31.76 41.93 10.28
CA MET A 15 30.73 41.00 9.81
C MET A 15 31.42 39.70 9.39
N LEU A 16 31.59 38.80 10.37
CA LEU A 16 31.77 37.37 10.14
C LEU A 16 30.46 36.83 9.56
N LEU A 17 30.35 36.88 8.23
CA LEU A 17 29.39 36.09 7.48
C LEU A 17 29.73 34.61 7.71
N GLY A 18 29.13 34.03 8.74
CA GLY A 18 29.12 32.60 8.98
C GLY A 18 28.47 31.91 7.81
N ALA A 19 29.28 31.28 6.96
CA ALA A 19 28.80 30.26 6.04
C ALA A 19 28.33 29.07 6.90
N SER A 20 27.06 29.05 7.27
CA SER A 20 26.38 27.84 7.72
C SER A 20 26.32 26.88 6.54
N ALA A 21 27.39 26.11 6.35
CA ALA A 21 27.31 24.88 5.59
C ALA A 21 26.34 23.97 6.36
N ALA A 22 25.12 23.82 5.86
CA ALA A 22 24.22 22.77 6.32
C ALA A 22 24.94 21.43 6.11
N GLN A 23 25.51 20.88 7.18
CA GLN A 23 26.03 19.52 7.15
C GLN A 23 24.83 18.61 6.81
N ALA A 24 24.79 18.09 5.59
CA ALA A 24 23.88 17.00 5.26
C ALA A 24 24.24 15.84 6.21
N ALA A 25 23.37 15.55 7.18
CA ALA A 25 23.59 14.48 8.12
C ALA A 25 23.80 13.18 7.33
N ALA A 26 24.95 12.53 7.53
CA ALA A 26 25.25 11.25 6.89
C ALA A 26 24.15 10.23 7.27
N ALA A 27 23.69 9.45 6.30
CA ALA A 27 22.66 8.44 6.51
C ALA A 27 23.09 7.43 7.60
N PRO A 28 22.25 7.15 8.62
CA PRO A 28 22.55 6.15 9.64
C PRO A 28 22.85 4.77 9.04
N ARG A 29 23.85 4.07 9.56
CA ARG A 29 24.24 2.73 9.08
C ARG A 29 23.89 1.67 10.11
N PHE A 30 23.51 0.48 9.66
CA PHE A 30 23.20 -0.65 10.55
C PHE A 30 24.32 -0.96 11.56
N ALA A 31 25.58 -0.78 11.16
CA ALA A 31 26.76 -1.03 12.00
C ALA A 31 26.87 -0.08 13.21
N ASP A 32 26.22 1.08 13.17
CA ASP A 32 26.19 2.04 14.28
C ASP A 32 25.12 1.66 15.33
N PHE A 33 24.27 0.66 15.03
CA PHE A 33 23.14 0.20 15.84
C PHE A 33 23.21 -1.31 16.11
N ARG A 34 24.40 -1.83 16.44
CA ARG A 34 24.56 -3.27 16.69
C ARG A 34 23.84 -3.74 17.95
N VAL A 35 23.33 -4.97 17.90
CA VAL A 35 22.86 -5.70 19.08
C VAL A 35 23.95 -6.62 19.62
N ARG A 36 23.85 -6.99 20.91
CA ARG A 36 24.89 -7.77 21.60
C ARG A 36 24.77 -9.28 21.40
N ALA A 37 23.57 -9.76 21.09
CA ALA A 37 23.28 -11.18 20.95
C ALA A 37 22.18 -11.40 19.92
N ILE A 38 22.21 -12.56 19.29
CA ILE A 38 21.16 -13.04 18.39
C ILE A 38 20.49 -14.23 19.07
N TYR A 39 19.17 -14.17 19.20
CA TYR A 39 18.40 -15.27 19.76
C TYR A 39 18.26 -16.38 18.73
N ALA A 40 18.49 -17.62 19.16
CA ALA A 40 18.40 -18.81 18.33
C ALA A 40 17.51 -19.91 18.96
N GLY A 41 16.76 -19.56 20.01
CA GLY A 41 15.84 -20.49 20.67
C GLY A 41 14.51 -20.64 19.94
N PRO A 42 13.60 -21.48 20.46
CA PRO A 42 12.27 -21.65 19.88
C PRO A 42 11.43 -20.38 20.04
N THR A 43 10.55 -20.15 19.06
CA THR A 43 9.58 -19.06 19.06
C THR A 43 8.24 -19.54 19.65
N PRO A 44 7.74 -18.94 20.76
CA PRO A 44 6.42 -19.27 21.28
C PRO A 44 5.30 -18.65 20.42
N PRO A 45 4.05 -19.08 20.59
CA PRO A 45 2.91 -18.43 19.93
C PRO A 45 2.84 -16.93 20.27
N PRO A 46 2.40 -16.09 19.31
CA PRO A 46 2.31 -14.66 19.53
C PRO A 46 1.22 -14.31 20.54
N VAL A 47 1.46 -13.29 21.35
CA VAL A 47 0.50 -12.74 22.33
C VAL A 47 -0.54 -11.89 21.58
N LEU A 48 -1.83 -12.24 21.70
CA LEU A 48 -2.94 -11.60 20.96
C LEU A 48 -3.89 -10.82 21.89
N ASP A 49 -3.33 -9.95 22.71
CA ASP A 49 -4.01 -9.19 23.77
C ASP A 49 -4.82 -7.97 23.28
N THR A 50 -4.50 -7.41 22.11
CA THR A 50 -5.24 -6.29 21.51
C THR A 50 -6.16 -6.71 20.36
N ALA A 51 -7.14 -5.87 20.02
CA ALA A 51 -8.06 -6.10 18.90
C ALA A 51 -7.30 -6.23 17.57
N ASP A 52 -6.30 -5.37 17.34
CA ASP A 52 -5.48 -5.41 16.12
C ASP A 52 -4.67 -6.72 16.01
N LYS A 53 -4.10 -7.19 17.11
CA LYS A 53 -3.38 -8.47 17.10
C LYS A 53 -4.32 -9.63 16.82
N ARG A 54 -5.52 -9.62 17.38
CA ARG A 54 -6.55 -10.64 17.09
C ARG A 54 -7.02 -10.58 15.64
N LEU A 55 -7.19 -9.38 15.09
CA LEU A 55 -7.55 -9.16 13.68
C LEU A 55 -6.53 -9.81 12.74
N TYR A 56 -5.24 -9.78 13.09
CA TYR A 56 -4.16 -10.35 12.29
C TYR A 56 -3.59 -11.67 12.82
N ARG A 57 -4.37 -12.40 13.64
CA ARG A 57 -3.91 -13.61 14.35
C ARG A 57 -3.23 -14.64 13.43
N THR A 58 -3.81 -14.92 12.27
CA THR A 58 -3.29 -15.94 11.35
C THR A 58 -1.92 -15.54 10.81
N ARG A 59 -1.75 -14.27 10.43
CA ARG A 59 -0.49 -13.74 9.92
C ARG A 59 0.58 -13.74 11.01
N LEU A 60 0.22 -13.33 12.23
CA LEU A 60 1.14 -13.34 13.37
C LEU A 60 1.56 -14.76 13.76
N ILE A 61 0.61 -15.70 13.80
CA ILE A 61 0.87 -17.11 14.11
C ILE A 61 1.77 -17.74 13.05
N ASP A 62 1.46 -17.51 11.77
CA ASP A 62 2.26 -18.08 10.67
C ASP A 62 3.68 -17.50 10.64
N ALA A 63 3.82 -16.18 10.83
CA ALA A 63 5.11 -15.52 10.95
C ALA A 63 5.92 -16.03 12.16
N ALA A 64 5.28 -16.24 13.32
CA ALA A 64 5.95 -16.80 14.50
C ALA A 64 6.38 -18.26 14.29
N ARG A 65 5.57 -19.04 13.57
CA ARG A 65 5.82 -20.47 13.31
C ARG A 65 6.91 -20.71 12.27
N THR A 66 6.93 -19.91 11.21
CA THR A 66 7.82 -20.12 10.05
C THR A 66 9.04 -19.20 10.05
N GLY A 67 8.93 -18.04 10.70
CA GLY A 67 9.94 -17.02 10.74
C GLY A 67 11.10 -17.33 11.68
N LYS A 68 12.24 -16.69 11.40
CA LYS A 68 13.42 -16.65 12.27
C LYS A 68 13.77 -15.19 12.56
N PRO A 69 14.46 -14.88 13.68
CA PRO A 69 14.92 -13.53 13.97
C PRO A 69 15.65 -12.92 12.78
N ASN A 70 15.11 -11.84 12.25
CA ASN A 70 15.64 -11.08 11.11
C ASN A 70 15.87 -9.60 11.47
N PHE A 71 15.54 -9.20 12.70
CA PHE A 71 15.64 -7.84 13.20
C PHE A 71 16.02 -7.80 14.68
N ALA A 72 16.85 -6.82 15.07
CA ALA A 72 17.15 -6.46 16.46
C ALA A 72 17.51 -7.65 17.38
N GLY A 73 18.24 -8.63 16.86
CA GLY A 73 18.81 -9.77 17.57
C GLY A 73 17.81 -10.90 17.80
N GLU A 74 16.59 -10.58 18.19
CA GLU A 74 15.62 -11.59 18.62
C GLU A 74 14.22 -11.42 18.04
N PHE A 75 14.05 -10.49 17.10
CA PHE A 75 12.72 -10.16 16.59
C PHE A 75 12.51 -10.65 15.17
N ILE A 76 11.30 -11.13 14.92
CA ILE A 76 10.79 -11.51 13.62
C ILE A 76 9.95 -10.33 13.11
N LEU A 77 10.48 -9.59 12.14
CA LEU A 77 9.71 -8.61 11.38
C LEU A 77 8.97 -9.32 10.25
N THR A 78 7.67 -9.05 10.15
CA THR A 78 6.79 -9.54 9.10
C THR A 78 5.96 -8.39 8.54
N THR A 79 5.58 -8.49 7.27
CA THR A 79 4.72 -7.50 6.61
C THR A 79 3.54 -8.17 5.90
N TRP A 80 2.49 -7.40 5.65
CA TRP A 80 1.38 -7.78 4.78
C TRP A 80 0.68 -6.55 4.22
N GLY A 81 0.03 -6.70 3.06
CA GLY A 81 -0.71 -5.60 2.44
C GLY A 81 -1.85 -5.06 3.32
N CYS A 82 -1.98 -3.74 3.39
CA CYS A 82 -3.16 -3.03 3.89
C CYS A 82 -3.99 -2.38 2.77
N GLY A 83 -3.61 -2.61 1.51
CA GLY A 83 -4.25 -2.03 0.33
C GLY A 83 -3.22 -1.55 -0.71
N THR A 84 -3.69 -0.79 -1.69
CA THR A 84 -2.89 -0.18 -2.76
C THR A 84 -1.66 0.57 -2.22
N SER A 85 -0.46 0.02 -2.47
CA SER A 85 0.85 0.58 -2.09
C SER A 85 1.04 0.81 -0.59
N CYS A 86 0.38 0.01 0.26
CA CYS A 86 0.41 0.07 1.72
C CYS A 86 0.80 -1.29 2.31
N GLU A 87 1.80 -1.31 3.19
CA GLU A 87 2.10 -2.48 4.03
C GLU A 87 1.93 -2.19 5.51
N THR A 88 1.31 -3.15 6.20
CA THR A 88 1.31 -3.27 7.65
C THR A 88 2.58 -4.00 8.06
N VAL A 89 3.23 -3.52 9.10
CA VAL A 89 4.47 -4.10 9.64
C VAL A 89 4.19 -4.55 11.06
N ALA A 90 4.62 -5.74 11.42
CA ALA A 90 4.62 -6.20 12.80
C ALA A 90 5.97 -6.81 13.16
N VAL A 91 6.32 -6.71 14.43
CA VAL A 91 7.56 -7.24 14.99
C VAL A 91 7.20 -8.14 16.16
N ILE A 92 7.61 -9.41 16.09
CA ILE A 92 7.32 -10.44 17.09
C ILE A 92 8.61 -10.76 17.83
N SER A 93 8.62 -10.70 19.16
CA SER A 93 9.73 -11.23 19.95
C SER A 93 9.77 -12.74 19.81
N ALA A 94 10.84 -13.29 19.25
CA ALA A 94 11.04 -14.73 19.18
C ALA A 94 11.26 -15.36 20.56
N ARG A 95 11.58 -14.55 21.58
CA ARG A 95 11.78 -15.02 22.96
C ARG A 95 10.47 -15.14 23.73
N THR A 96 9.57 -14.16 23.59
CA THR A 96 8.38 -14.04 24.45
C THR A 96 7.06 -14.16 23.70
N GLY A 97 7.07 -14.03 22.37
CA GLY A 97 5.85 -13.95 21.56
C GLY A 97 5.17 -12.57 21.62
N GLU A 98 5.71 -11.60 22.34
CA GLU A 98 5.14 -10.24 22.36
C GLU A 98 5.17 -9.62 20.95
N VAL A 99 4.08 -8.96 20.57
CA VAL A 99 3.91 -8.33 19.25
C VAL A 99 3.93 -6.82 19.39
N PHE A 100 4.76 -6.16 18.60
CA PHE A 100 4.92 -4.71 18.53
C PHE A 100 4.65 -4.21 17.11
N TYR A 101 4.04 -3.02 17.02
CA TYR A 101 3.80 -2.33 15.77
C TYR A 101 4.65 -1.05 15.73
N PRO A 102 5.34 -0.75 14.63
CA PRO A 102 5.97 0.54 14.47
C PRO A 102 4.93 1.67 14.36
N PRO A 103 5.30 2.93 14.68
CA PRO A 103 4.41 4.08 14.64
C PRO A 103 4.16 4.57 13.21
N PHE A 104 4.22 3.67 12.23
CA PHE A 104 3.99 3.97 10.82
C PHE A 104 3.39 2.77 10.12
N ARG A 105 2.59 3.04 9.08
CA ARG A 105 2.34 2.11 7.99
C ARG A 105 3.26 2.48 6.84
N ALA A 106 3.81 1.49 6.19
CA ALA A 106 4.82 1.68 5.18
C ALA A 106 4.12 1.91 3.83
N MET A 107 4.39 3.04 3.17
CA MET A 107 3.78 3.41 1.90
C MET A 107 4.84 3.45 0.81
N GLY A 108 4.52 2.93 -0.38
CA GLY A 108 5.42 3.00 -1.53
C GLY A 108 5.72 4.44 -1.94
N GLY A 109 7.00 4.72 -2.24
CA GLY A 109 7.44 6.00 -2.79
C GLY A 109 7.60 5.95 -4.31
N GLU A 110 7.30 7.05 -4.99
CA GLU A 110 7.34 7.14 -6.47
C GLU A 110 8.71 7.66 -6.95
N THR A 111 9.26 8.71 -6.32
CA THR A 111 10.46 9.45 -6.73
C THR A 111 11.79 8.79 -6.35
N LEU A 112 11.88 8.10 -5.21
CA LEU A 112 13.07 7.30 -4.85
C LEU A 112 13.25 6.07 -5.76
N GLN A 113 12.16 5.59 -6.35
CA GLN A 113 12.09 4.37 -7.16
C GLN A 113 12.28 4.66 -8.66
N GLU A 114 11.81 5.79 -9.18
CA GLU A 114 12.10 6.26 -10.54
C GLU A 114 13.61 6.50 -10.76
N ALA A 115 14.31 7.08 -9.78
CA ALA A 115 15.76 7.26 -9.84
C ALA A 115 16.55 5.93 -9.83
N ALA A 116 15.92 4.84 -9.37
CA ALA A 116 16.48 3.50 -9.34
C ALA A 116 16.01 2.60 -10.50
N GLY A 117 15.09 3.07 -11.35
CA GLY A 117 14.53 2.29 -12.46
C GLY A 117 13.57 1.16 -12.04
N GLU A 118 12.96 1.27 -10.87
CA GLU A 118 12.14 0.22 -10.24
C GLU A 118 10.68 0.67 -10.06
N ALA A 119 9.73 -0.28 -10.08
CA ALA A 119 8.32 -0.01 -9.79
C ALA A 119 8.10 0.42 -8.32
N PRO A 120 7.13 1.32 -8.03
CA PRO A 120 6.91 1.85 -6.69
C PRO A 120 6.51 0.73 -5.72
N SER A 121 7.37 0.47 -4.73
CA SER A 121 7.16 -0.53 -3.68
C SER A 121 7.50 0.00 -2.31
N VAL A 122 6.85 -0.59 -1.30
CA VAL A 122 7.28 -0.44 0.09
C VAL A 122 8.56 -1.25 0.26
N ARG A 123 9.66 -0.62 0.72
CA ARG A 123 10.88 -1.34 1.09
C ARG A 123 11.25 -1.07 2.54
N ILE A 124 11.27 -2.15 3.32
CA ILE A 124 11.73 -2.17 4.70
C ILE A 124 13.02 -2.97 4.75
N GLU A 125 14.10 -2.31 5.13
CA GLU A 125 15.40 -2.95 5.31
C GLU A 125 15.69 -3.11 6.80
N THR A 126 16.02 -4.33 7.17
CA THR A 126 16.42 -4.70 8.53
C THR A 126 17.62 -5.64 8.48
N ARG A 127 18.28 -5.80 9.63
CA ARG A 127 19.27 -6.85 9.85
C ARG A 127 19.08 -7.46 11.22
N VAL A 128 19.34 -8.75 11.34
CA VAL A 128 19.26 -9.45 12.62
C VAL A 128 20.28 -8.90 13.62
N ASP A 129 21.43 -8.42 13.17
CA ASP A 129 22.48 -7.89 14.04
C ASP A 129 22.32 -6.39 14.35
N SER A 130 21.20 -5.78 13.94
CA SER A 130 20.99 -4.34 14.10
C SER A 130 19.59 -4.01 14.60
N ARG A 131 19.52 -3.04 15.51
CA ARG A 131 18.27 -2.44 15.97
C ARG A 131 17.77 -1.28 15.10
N LEU A 132 18.39 -1.08 13.94
CA LEU A 132 18.00 -0.07 12.96
C LEU A 132 17.03 -0.67 11.94
N LEU A 133 15.93 0.03 11.69
CA LEU A 133 14.98 -0.25 10.61
C LEU A 133 15.02 0.94 9.64
N VAL A 134 15.11 0.64 8.34
CA VAL A 134 15.07 1.65 7.29
C VAL A 134 13.82 1.44 6.46
N LEU A 135 12.93 2.42 6.46
CA LEU A 135 11.79 2.48 5.56
C LEU A 135 12.17 3.37 4.37
N LYS A 136 12.10 2.82 3.16
CA LYS A 136 12.22 3.57 1.91
C LYS A 136 10.80 3.79 1.36
N GLY A 137 10.40 5.04 1.23
CA GLY A 137 9.07 5.40 0.74
C GLY A 137 8.51 6.58 1.52
N ARG A 138 7.21 6.53 1.80
CA ARG A 138 6.54 7.54 2.63
C ARG A 138 6.09 6.93 3.95
N ARG A 139 6.02 7.77 4.97
CA ARG A 139 5.29 7.43 6.19
C ARG A 139 3.88 7.97 6.05
N HIS A 140 2.92 7.26 6.64
CA HIS A 140 1.54 7.72 6.65
C HIS A 140 1.35 9.06 7.40
N ASP A 141 2.12 9.28 8.46
CA ASP A 141 2.05 10.45 9.35
C ASP A 141 2.77 11.69 8.83
N ASP A 142 3.56 11.56 7.76
CA ASP A 142 4.26 12.64 7.09
C ASP A 142 4.38 12.31 5.59
N GLU A 143 3.43 12.81 4.80
CA GLU A 143 3.40 12.62 3.32
C GLU A 143 4.34 13.57 2.57
N THR A 144 5.29 14.23 3.25
CA THR A 144 6.36 14.95 2.55
C THR A 144 7.18 13.98 1.69
N ALA A 145 7.86 14.54 0.68
CA ALA A 145 8.54 13.83 -0.41
C ALA A 145 9.23 12.53 0.01
N ASP A 146 9.18 11.51 -0.86
CA ASP A 146 9.73 10.17 -0.58
C ASP A 146 11.10 10.25 0.07
N ALA A 147 11.28 9.55 1.19
CA ALA A 147 12.50 9.62 1.97
C ALA A 147 12.93 8.24 2.45
N ARG A 148 14.18 8.17 2.88
CA ARG A 148 14.67 7.08 3.72
C ARG A 148 14.43 7.48 5.16
N HIS A 149 13.49 6.81 5.82
CA HIS A 149 13.16 7.02 7.22
C HIS A 149 13.86 5.97 8.07
N TYR A 150 14.65 6.43 9.03
CA TYR A 150 15.44 5.58 9.91
C TYR A 150 14.78 5.52 11.29
N TYR A 151 14.61 4.33 11.82
CA TYR A 151 14.06 4.09 13.14
C TYR A 151 14.98 3.18 13.94
N THR A 152 15.14 3.46 15.23
CA THR A 152 15.75 2.51 16.16
C THR A 152 14.67 1.85 17.01
N PHE A 153 14.89 0.57 17.33
CA PHE A 153 14.00 -0.21 18.19
C PHE A 153 14.73 -0.61 19.48
N ASP A 154 14.11 -0.36 20.63
CA ASP A 154 14.70 -0.70 21.94
C ASP A 154 14.26 -2.07 22.49
N GLY A 155 13.44 -2.80 21.74
CA GLY A 155 12.81 -4.05 22.15
C GLY A 155 11.32 -3.90 22.47
N ARG A 156 10.80 -2.67 22.55
CA ARG A 156 9.37 -2.39 22.81
C ARG A 156 8.83 -1.24 21.98
N THR A 157 9.63 -0.19 21.76
CA THR A 157 9.22 1.03 21.08
C THR A 157 10.18 1.40 19.97
N PHE A 158 9.63 2.06 18.94
CA PHE A 158 10.41 2.60 17.84
C PHE A 158 10.59 4.10 18.05
N ALA A 159 11.84 4.56 17.97
CA ALA A 159 12.17 5.97 17.92
C ALA A 159 12.62 6.35 16.50
N HIS A 160 12.05 7.41 15.95
CA HIS A 160 12.53 7.97 14.69
C HIS A 160 13.90 8.62 14.89
N VAL A 161 14.86 8.28 14.04
CA VAL A 161 16.24 8.80 14.08
C VAL A 161 16.35 10.00 13.14
N VAL A 162 16.03 9.83 11.86
CA VAL A 162 16.11 10.87 10.84
C VAL A 162 15.32 10.45 9.59
N SER A 163 14.86 11.42 8.80
CA SER A 163 14.38 11.22 7.44
C SER A 163 15.38 11.86 6.48
N VAL A 164 15.88 11.10 5.50
CA VAL A 164 16.78 11.62 4.46
C VAL A 164 15.98 11.67 3.15
N PRO A 165 15.62 12.87 2.63
CA PRO A 165 14.85 13.00 1.41
C PRO A 165 15.48 12.28 0.21
N GLY A 166 14.64 11.70 -0.63
CA GLY A 166 14.99 11.32 -2.00
C GLY A 166 15.07 12.54 -2.91
N ALA A 167 15.91 12.46 -3.94
CA ALA A 167 15.95 13.52 -4.94
C ALA A 167 14.66 13.47 -5.80
N GLY A 168 13.65 14.30 -5.51
CA GLY A 168 12.39 14.34 -6.26
C GLY A 168 11.52 15.58 -6.00
N ARG A 169 10.95 16.17 -7.07
CA ARG A 169 10.24 17.47 -7.17
C ARG A 169 8.85 17.51 -6.48
N PRO A 170 8.30 18.70 -6.12
CA PRO A 170 7.01 18.81 -5.44
C PRO A 170 5.78 18.62 -6.35
N ALA A 171 4.71 18.05 -5.78
CA ALA A 171 3.45 17.64 -6.41
C ALA A 171 2.44 18.79 -6.65
N ALA A 172 1.58 18.64 -7.67
CA ALA A 172 0.51 19.58 -8.03
C ALA A 172 -0.89 19.11 -7.54
N ARG A 173 -1.78 20.08 -7.29
CA ARG A 173 -3.07 19.98 -6.57
C ARG A 173 -4.28 19.56 -7.43
N ASP A 174 -5.24 18.89 -6.79
CA ASP A 174 -6.57 18.48 -7.28
C ASP A 174 -7.63 19.61 -7.28
N VAL A 175 -8.62 19.54 -8.20
CA VAL A 175 -9.90 20.28 -8.12
C VAL A 175 -11.05 19.35 -8.52
N GLY A 176 -12.10 19.27 -7.69
CA GLY A 176 -13.26 18.38 -7.85
C GLY A 176 -14.56 19.04 -8.34
N GLY A 177 -15.60 18.21 -8.50
CA GLY A 177 -17.01 18.61 -8.61
C GLY A 177 -17.92 17.51 -9.19
N ALA A 178 -19.02 17.14 -8.51
CA ALA A 178 -20.07 16.25 -9.04
C ALA A 178 -21.47 16.67 -8.58
N ARG A 179 -22.47 16.46 -9.45
CA ARG A 179 -23.91 16.78 -9.31
C ARG A 179 -24.75 15.47 -9.45
N PRO A 180 -25.96 15.32 -8.85
CA PRO A 180 -26.62 14.01 -8.72
C PRO A 180 -27.84 13.78 -9.63
N MET A 181 -28.16 12.50 -9.93
CA MET A 181 -29.48 11.84 -10.21
C MET A 181 -29.25 10.40 -10.74
N PRO A 182 -30.25 9.50 -10.89
CA PRO A 182 -31.47 9.22 -10.10
C PRO A 182 -31.50 7.75 -9.59
N ALA A 183 -32.60 7.35 -8.93
CA ALA A 183 -32.81 6.04 -8.31
C ALA A 183 -33.78 5.11 -9.08
N SER A 184 -33.78 3.83 -8.65
CA SER A 184 -34.59 2.66 -9.07
C SER A 184 -33.89 1.74 -10.10
N LEU A 185 -33.90 0.40 -10.03
CA LEU A 185 -34.86 -0.56 -9.49
C LEU A 185 -34.20 -1.82 -8.88
N SER A 186 -35.02 -2.51 -8.12
CA SER A 186 -34.87 -3.72 -7.32
C SER A 186 -34.66 -5.01 -8.12
N GLY A 187 -33.71 -5.84 -7.65
CA GLY A 187 -33.66 -7.28 -7.91
C GLY A 187 -34.04 -8.03 -6.64
N ARG A 188 -35.09 -8.87 -6.70
CA ARG A 188 -35.53 -9.69 -5.55
C ARG A 188 -34.43 -10.67 -5.16
N GLY A 189 -33.85 -10.46 -3.98
CA GLY A 189 -32.90 -11.38 -3.33
C GLY A 189 -31.45 -10.90 -3.27
N SER A 190 -31.06 -9.85 -4.01
CA SER A 190 -29.68 -9.33 -3.95
C SER A 190 -29.56 -8.13 -3.01
N ARG A 191 -28.59 -8.14 -2.10
CA ARG A 191 -28.18 -6.98 -1.31
C ARG A 191 -27.59 -5.93 -2.25
N ILE A 192 -28.18 -4.74 -2.30
CA ILE A 192 -27.63 -3.62 -3.07
C ILE A 192 -26.74 -2.80 -2.14
N GLU A 193 -25.50 -2.58 -2.56
CA GLU A 193 -24.56 -1.74 -1.84
C GLU A 193 -24.06 -0.61 -2.73
N ASP A 194 -24.23 0.62 -2.25
CA ASP A 194 -23.79 1.82 -2.95
C ASP A 194 -22.40 2.24 -2.44
N LEU A 195 -21.37 1.82 -3.19
CA LEU A 195 -19.98 2.15 -2.91
C LEU A 195 -19.57 3.47 -3.58
N ALA A 196 -20.39 4.04 -4.47
CA ALA A 196 -20.00 5.17 -5.31
C ALA A 196 -19.64 6.43 -4.49
N ARG A 197 -20.38 6.68 -3.39
CA ARG A 197 -20.10 7.79 -2.48
C ARG A 197 -18.94 7.51 -1.54
N GLY A 198 -18.82 6.27 -1.08
CA GLY A 198 -17.92 5.89 0.00
C GLY A 198 -16.56 5.38 -0.46
N TYR A 199 -16.36 5.11 -1.75
CA TYR A 199 -15.15 4.46 -2.27
C TYR A 199 -14.56 5.20 -3.49
N THR A 200 -13.31 4.89 -3.83
CA THR A 200 -12.57 5.39 -4.99
C THR A 200 -11.65 4.31 -5.55
N TRP A 201 -11.36 4.40 -6.84
CA TRP A 201 -10.38 3.55 -7.52
C TRP A 201 -8.95 3.98 -7.22
N THR A 202 -8.08 3.01 -7.01
CA THR A 202 -6.65 3.18 -6.70
C THR A 202 -5.81 2.15 -7.46
N THR A 203 -4.60 2.50 -7.88
CA THR A 203 -3.70 1.58 -8.61
C THR A 203 -2.37 1.38 -7.91
N SER A 204 -1.91 0.13 -7.88
CA SER A 204 -0.61 -0.29 -7.34
C SER A 204 0.02 -1.37 -8.21
N SER A 205 1.31 -1.61 -7.99
CA SER A 205 2.03 -2.77 -8.50
C SER A 205 2.59 -3.55 -7.32
N ASP A 206 2.24 -4.83 -7.20
CA ASP A 206 2.92 -5.73 -6.27
C ASP A 206 4.27 -6.11 -6.87
N THR A 207 5.35 -5.77 -6.16
CA THR A 207 6.73 -5.94 -6.64
C THR A 207 7.31 -7.32 -6.41
N VAL A 208 6.67 -8.16 -5.57
CA VAL A 208 7.15 -9.53 -5.35
C VAL A 208 6.77 -10.42 -6.53
N GLU A 209 5.64 -10.14 -7.18
CA GLU A 209 5.11 -10.95 -8.28
C GLU A 209 4.99 -10.21 -9.62
N GLY A 210 5.24 -8.88 -9.65
CA GLY A 210 5.10 -8.06 -10.86
C GLY A 210 3.64 -7.88 -11.29
N VAL A 211 2.71 -8.02 -10.35
CA VAL A 211 1.27 -8.01 -10.60
C VAL A 211 0.75 -6.58 -10.46
N ILE A 212 0.19 -6.04 -11.54
CA ILE A 212 -0.45 -4.72 -11.56
C ILE A 212 -1.86 -4.90 -10.99
N LYS A 213 -2.26 -4.01 -10.07
CA LYS A 213 -3.53 -4.10 -9.33
C LYS A 213 -4.29 -2.78 -9.34
N LEU A 214 -5.57 -2.84 -9.70
CA LEU A 214 -6.57 -1.79 -9.55
C LEU A 214 -7.53 -2.17 -8.42
N GLY A 215 -7.55 -1.41 -7.34
CA GLY A 215 -8.36 -1.67 -6.16
C GLY A 215 -9.46 -0.63 -5.96
N LEU A 216 -10.52 -1.06 -5.26
CA LEU A 216 -11.61 -0.21 -4.78
C LEU A 216 -11.51 -0.03 -3.27
N GLN A 217 -11.20 1.19 -2.84
CA GLN A 217 -10.91 1.52 -1.44
C GLN A 217 -11.84 2.61 -0.89
N PRO A 218 -12.12 2.65 0.43
CA PRO A 218 -12.91 3.72 1.04
C PRO A 218 -12.39 5.12 0.67
N ARG A 219 -13.22 6.15 0.59
CA ARG A 219 -12.77 7.54 0.38
C ARG A 219 -12.12 8.09 1.64
N ASP A 220 -12.72 7.77 2.77
CA ASP A 220 -12.20 8.12 4.08
C ASP A 220 -10.89 7.37 4.35
N ARG A 221 -9.86 8.14 4.67
CA ARG A 221 -8.49 7.65 4.82
C ARG A 221 -8.34 6.76 6.06
N ALA A 222 -9.06 7.05 7.14
CA ALA A 222 -9.06 6.22 8.34
C ALA A 222 -9.71 4.84 8.08
N SER A 223 -10.80 4.83 7.31
CA SER A 223 -11.47 3.59 6.88
C SER A 223 -10.62 2.77 5.91
N ARG A 224 -9.83 3.40 5.03
CA ARG A 224 -8.86 2.68 4.17
C ARG A 224 -7.84 1.88 4.97
N MET A 225 -7.37 2.40 6.11
CA MET A 225 -6.31 1.78 6.92
C MET A 225 -6.69 0.41 7.49
N MET A 226 -7.99 0.12 7.57
CA MET A 226 -8.56 -1.05 8.26
C MET A 226 -9.41 -1.93 7.34
N SER A 227 -9.58 -1.57 6.05
CA SER A 227 -10.53 -2.23 5.15
C SER A 227 -9.81 -2.96 4.02
N TYR A 228 -10.22 -4.19 3.74
CA TYR A 228 -9.88 -4.88 2.50
C TYR A 228 -10.49 -4.15 1.29
N GLU A 229 -9.89 -4.35 0.12
CA GLU A 229 -10.46 -3.85 -1.14
C GLU A 229 -11.75 -4.61 -1.43
N ARG A 230 -12.84 -3.85 -1.64
CA ARG A 230 -14.16 -4.43 -1.93
C ARG A 230 -14.19 -5.13 -3.28
N VAL A 231 -13.44 -4.57 -4.23
CA VAL A 231 -13.22 -5.09 -5.57
C VAL A 231 -11.76 -4.82 -5.89
N PHE A 232 -11.06 -5.81 -6.44
CA PHE A 232 -9.79 -5.53 -7.09
C PHE A 232 -9.66 -6.30 -8.39
N VAL A 233 -8.89 -5.72 -9.31
CA VAL A 233 -8.62 -6.25 -10.64
C VAL A 233 -7.12 -6.32 -10.81
N THR A 234 -6.62 -7.45 -11.26
CA THR A 234 -5.23 -7.61 -11.67
C THR A 234 -5.17 -8.02 -13.14
N CYS A 235 -4.03 -7.80 -13.78
CA CYS A 235 -3.81 -8.20 -15.15
C CYS A 235 -2.47 -8.93 -15.31
N ASP A 236 -2.45 -9.92 -16.19
CA ASP A 236 -1.24 -10.66 -16.54
C ASP A 236 -0.68 -10.27 -17.92
N ARG A 237 0.48 -10.85 -18.26
CA ARG A 237 1.14 -10.64 -19.57
C ARG A 237 0.32 -11.13 -20.77
N THR A 238 -0.63 -12.04 -20.55
CA THR A 238 -1.52 -12.59 -21.58
C THR A 238 -2.78 -11.75 -21.78
N ARG A 239 -2.88 -10.59 -21.12
CA ARG A 239 -4.06 -9.71 -21.12
C ARG A 239 -5.29 -10.37 -20.51
N ARG A 240 -5.11 -11.34 -19.62
CA ARG A 240 -6.21 -11.84 -18.79
C ARG A 240 -6.36 -10.95 -17.58
N LEU A 241 -7.60 -10.67 -17.23
CA LEU A 241 -7.96 -9.95 -16.03
C LEU A 241 -8.40 -10.96 -14.98
N ALA A 242 -7.88 -10.85 -13.77
CA ALA A 242 -8.44 -11.52 -12.61
C ALA A 242 -9.16 -10.48 -11.74
N VAL A 243 -10.45 -10.68 -11.52
CA VAL A 243 -11.31 -9.80 -10.73
C VAL A 243 -11.73 -10.53 -9.47
N SER A 244 -11.48 -9.89 -8.34
CA SER A 244 -11.83 -10.40 -7.02
C SER A 244 -12.82 -9.46 -6.36
N VAL A 245 -13.87 -10.02 -5.76
CA VAL A 245 -14.97 -9.28 -5.14
C VAL A 245 -15.21 -9.79 -3.74
N TRP A 246 -15.21 -8.88 -2.76
CA TRP A 246 -15.24 -9.22 -1.34
C TRP A 246 -15.98 -8.20 -0.47
N PRO A 247 -16.80 -8.61 0.52
CA PRO A 247 -17.52 -9.88 0.60
C PRO A 247 -18.74 -9.88 -0.35
N VAL A 248 -19.14 -11.08 -0.79
CA VAL A 248 -20.39 -11.33 -1.56
C VAL A 248 -21.48 -12.01 -0.74
N ALA A 249 -21.12 -12.70 0.35
CA ALA A 249 -22.06 -13.27 1.33
C ALA A 249 -21.41 -13.40 2.73
N SER A 250 -22.19 -13.28 3.81
CA SER A 250 -21.76 -13.51 5.21
C SER A 250 -21.98 -14.98 5.63
N ALA A 251 -21.36 -15.39 6.74
CA ALA A 251 -21.33 -16.75 7.31
C ALA A 251 -22.55 -17.64 7.02
N GLY A 252 -22.28 -18.80 6.40
CA GLY A 252 -23.22 -19.85 5.99
C GLY A 252 -22.67 -20.65 4.80
N PRO A 253 -23.16 -21.85 4.47
CA PRO A 253 -22.77 -22.53 3.25
C PRO A 253 -23.19 -21.67 2.05
N ALA A 254 -22.22 -21.21 1.24
CA ALA A 254 -22.55 -20.54 -0.01
C ALA A 254 -23.44 -21.48 -0.82
N ARG A 255 -24.66 -21.03 -1.14
CA ARG A 255 -25.42 -21.72 -2.18
C ARG A 255 -24.58 -21.56 -3.44
N ALA A 256 -24.09 -22.68 -3.98
CA ALA A 256 -23.38 -22.69 -5.25
C ALA A 256 -24.31 -22.19 -6.36
N ARG A 257 -24.48 -20.86 -6.45
CA ARG A 257 -25.20 -20.22 -7.54
C ARG A 257 -24.19 -20.02 -8.65
N THR A 258 -24.48 -20.68 -9.75
CA THR A 258 -23.73 -20.77 -10.99
C THR A 258 -23.79 -19.49 -11.85
N ALA A 259 -24.30 -18.38 -11.31
CA ALA A 259 -24.41 -17.14 -12.06
C ALA A 259 -23.00 -16.51 -12.23
N PRO A 260 -22.56 -16.22 -13.47
CA PRO A 260 -21.26 -15.62 -13.71
C PRO A 260 -21.20 -14.19 -13.16
N LEU A 261 -20.04 -13.81 -12.63
CA LEU A 261 -19.71 -12.43 -12.28
C LEU A 261 -19.95 -11.56 -13.52
N THR A 262 -20.78 -10.54 -13.35
CA THR A 262 -21.12 -9.61 -14.43
C THR A 262 -20.73 -8.20 -14.02
N ILE A 263 -19.96 -7.52 -14.88
CA ILE A 263 -19.62 -6.11 -14.71
C ILE A 263 -20.20 -5.34 -15.90
N THR A 264 -21.00 -4.34 -15.59
CA THR A 264 -21.66 -3.47 -16.56
C THR A 264 -21.02 -2.10 -16.48
N ALA A 265 -20.48 -1.65 -17.61
CA ALA A 265 -19.94 -0.31 -17.83
C ALA A 265 -20.87 0.40 -18.82
N ASP A 266 -21.73 1.28 -18.30
CA ASP A 266 -22.91 1.83 -19.00
C ASP A 266 -23.79 0.77 -19.68
N ALA A 267 -23.68 0.64 -21.01
CA ALA A 267 -24.41 -0.36 -21.81
C ALA A 267 -23.57 -1.59 -22.14
N ALA A 268 -22.24 -1.54 -21.96
CA ALA A 268 -21.34 -2.67 -22.19
C ALA A 268 -21.40 -3.64 -21.00
N ARG A 269 -21.52 -4.94 -21.30
CA ARG A 269 -21.64 -5.99 -20.30
C ARG A 269 -20.53 -7.03 -20.47
N HIS A 270 -19.73 -7.19 -19.43
CA HIS A 270 -18.64 -8.14 -19.34
C HIS A 270 -19.02 -9.27 -18.39
N ARG A 271 -18.77 -10.51 -18.81
CA ARG A 271 -19.03 -11.71 -18.01
C ARG A 271 -17.73 -12.46 -17.77
N SER A 272 -17.60 -13.04 -16.58
CA SER A 272 -16.47 -13.92 -16.25
C SER A 272 -16.46 -15.17 -17.12
N ASP A 273 -15.29 -15.53 -17.65
CA ASP A 273 -15.06 -16.80 -18.34
C ASP A 273 -15.05 -17.97 -17.35
N SER A 274 -14.45 -17.74 -16.18
CA SER A 274 -14.39 -18.69 -15.08
C SER A 274 -14.51 -17.95 -13.77
N GLN A 275 -15.02 -18.63 -12.74
CA GLN A 275 -15.07 -18.09 -11.39
C GLN A 275 -14.95 -19.19 -10.34
N THR A 276 -14.43 -18.81 -9.19
CA THR A 276 -14.32 -19.67 -8.01
C THR A 276 -14.83 -18.93 -6.79
N LEU A 277 -15.37 -19.70 -5.85
CA LEU A 277 -15.79 -19.21 -4.55
C LEU A 277 -14.66 -19.39 -3.56
N ALA A 278 -14.25 -18.31 -2.92
CA ALA A 278 -13.25 -18.32 -1.86
C ALA A 278 -13.93 -17.95 -0.53
N TYR A 279 -13.72 -18.78 0.49
CA TYR A 279 -14.11 -18.45 1.86
C TYR A 279 -12.91 -17.91 2.61
N ASN A 280 -13.08 -16.77 3.28
CA ASN A 280 -12.05 -16.16 4.10
C ASN A 280 -12.45 -16.34 5.56
N GLU A 281 -11.72 -17.22 6.23
CA GLU A 281 -11.92 -17.54 7.64
C GLU A 281 -11.70 -16.33 8.58
N MET A 282 -11.01 -15.28 8.11
CA MET A 282 -10.75 -14.08 8.88
C MET A 282 -11.95 -13.14 8.96
N ASP A 283 -12.70 -13.02 7.87
CA ASP A 283 -13.88 -12.13 7.76
C ASP A 283 -15.20 -12.91 7.90
N GLU A 284 -15.10 -14.23 8.08
CA GLU A 284 -16.21 -15.19 8.06
C GLU A 284 -17.18 -14.97 6.89
N ALA A 285 -16.63 -14.62 5.74
CA ALA A 285 -17.39 -14.23 4.57
C ALA A 285 -16.91 -14.99 3.33
N TRP A 286 -17.75 -14.98 2.31
CA TRP A 286 -17.44 -15.50 0.98
C TRP A 286 -17.09 -14.37 0.03
N GLY A 287 -16.23 -14.67 -0.93
CA GLY A 287 -15.90 -13.82 -2.08
C GLY A 287 -15.85 -14.63 -3.35
N ILE A 288 -15.68 -13.91 -4.45
CA ILE A 288 -15.54 -14.48 -5.79
C ILE A 288 -14.23 -14.02 -6.39
N ASP A 289 -13.47 -14.97 -6.91
CA ASP A 289 -12.35 -14.73 -7.81
C ASP A 289 -12.75 -15.21 -9.21
N ALA A 290 -12.69 -14.31 -10.18
CA ALA A 290 -13.15 -14.55 -11.54
C ALA A 290 -12.11 -14.11 -12.57
N THR A 291 -12.10 -14.77 -13.73
CA THR A 291 -11.23 -14.40 -14.84
C THR A 291 -12.05 -13.82 -15.98
N LEU A 292 -11.54 -12.78 -16.63
CA LEU A 292 -12.07 -12.24 -17.87
C LEU A 292 -10.97 -12.18 -18.93
N HIS A 293 -11.34 -12.52 -20.15
CA HIS A 293 -10.44 -12.47 -21.29
C HIS A 293 -10.32 -11.07 -21.86
N GLY A 294 -9.08 -10.65 -22.13
CA GLY A 294 -8.78 -9.36 -22.75
C GLY A 294 -8.95 -8.18 -21.81
N LEU A 295 -8.63 -6.99 -22.32
CA LEU A 295 -8.69 -5.73 -21.56
C LEU A 295 -10.00 -4.96 -21.79
N GLY A 296 -10.96 -5.53 -22.52
CA GLY A 296 -12.20 -4.85 -22.93
C GLY A 296 -12.98 -4.28 -21.76
N LEU A 297 -13.05 -5.00 -20.64
CA LEU A 297 -13.66 -4.50 -19.40
C LEU A 297 -13.06 -3.16 -18.97
N VAL A 298 -11.73 -3.07 -18.88
CA VAL A 298 -11.06 -1.88 -18.36
C VAL A 298 -11.12 -0.74 -19.39
N GLN A 299 -11.07 -1.07 -20.68
CA GLN A 299 -11.25 -0.10 -21.77
C GLN A 299 -12.62 0.58 -21.67
N ASP A 300 -13.68 -0.20 -21.50
CA ASP A 300 -15.04 0.33 -21.32
C ASP A 300 -15.17 1.08 -20.00
N MET A 301 -14.55 0.57 -18.91
CA MET A 301 -14.54 1.28 -17.63
C MET A 301 -13.95 2.68 -17.74
N VAL A 302 -12.91 2.90 -18.53
CA VAL A 302 -12.31 4.24 -18.72
C VAL A 302 -13.28 5.21 -19.40
N ALA A 303 -14.11 4.71 -20.32
CA ALA A 303 -15.06 5.51 -21.08
C ALA A 303 -16.40 5.72 -20.35
N SER A 304 -16.63 5.04 -19.23
CA SER A 304 -17.95 4.95 -18.63
C SER A 304 -18.27 5.96 -17.54
N ASP A 305 -19.53 6.41 -17.53
CA ASP A 305 -20.07 7.25 -16.46
C ASP A 305 -20.67 6.44 -15.31
N THR A 306 -21.08 5.20 -15.59
CA THR A 306 -21.71 4.31 -14.62
C THR A 306 -21.05 2.94 -14.61
N LEU A 307 -20.78 2.44 -13.40
CA LEU A 307 -20.17 1.14 -13.18
C LEU A 307 -21.00 0.35 -12.18
N ARG A 308 -21.38 -0.86 -12.56
CA ARG A 308 -22.13 -1.78 -11.72
C ARG A 308 -21.53 -3.17 -11.80
N LEU A 309 -21.43 -3.83 -10.65
CA LEU A 309 -20.99 -5.21 -10.55
C LEU A 309 -22.07 -6.05 -9.89
N GLU A 310 -22.40 -7.19 -10.50
CA GLU A 310 -23.36 -8.15 -9.99
C GLU A 310 -22.65 -9.48 -9.74
N ALA A 311 -22.68 -9.94 -8.50
CA ALA A 311 -22.02 -11.16 -8.04
C ALA A 311 -22.92 -11.90 -7.06
N GLN A 312 -23.41 -13.09 -7.43
CA GLN A 312 -24.32 -13.89 -6.59
C GLN A 312 -25.50 -13.09 -6.02
N ASP A 313 -25.51 -12.86 -4.71
CA ASP A 313 -26.56 -12.19 -3.96
C ASP A 313 -26.18 -10.74 -3.62
N VAL A 314 -25.15 -10.17 -4.26
CA VAL A 314 -24.77 -8.76 -4.10
C VAL A 314 -24.74 -8.03 -5.45
N ALA A 315 -25.28 -6.81 -5.44
CA ALA A 315 -25.13 -5.85 -6.52
C ALA A 315 -24.42 -4.61 -5.98
N LEU A 316 -23.25 -4.29 -6.53
CA LEU A 316 -22.42 -3.17 -6.15
C LEU A 316 -22.57 -2.04 -7.16
N ILE A 317 -22.91 -0.84 -6.69
CA ILE A 317 -22.80 0.38 -7.46
C ILE A 317 -21.41 0.94 -7.20
N LEU A 318 -20.56 0.96 -8.22
CA LEU A 318 -19.15 1.32 -8.10
C LEU A 318 -18.95 2.82 -8.36
N PRO A 319 -17.90 3.45 -7.79
CA PRO A 319 -17.60 4.83 -8.10
C PRO A 319 -17.20 4.98 -9.57
N ARG A 320 -17.42 6.19 -10.09
CA ARG A 320 -16.96 6.58 -11.42
C ARG A 320 -15.46 6.30 -11.60
N PRO A 321 -15.03 5.89 -12.80
CA PRO A 321 -13.61 5.74 -13.10
C PRO A 321 -12.89 7.06 -12.88
N ASN A 322 -11.64 6.97 -12.44
CA ASN A 322 -10.76 8.11 -12.24
C ASN A 322 -9.41 7.82 -12.93
N ALA A 323 -8.43 8.71 -12.75
CA ALA A 323 -7.09 8.56 -13.33
C ALA A 323 -6.41 7.22 -12.98
N ALA A 324 -6.77 6.56 -11.87
CA ALA A 324 -6.22 5.26 -11.51
C ALA A 324 -6.65 4.17 -12.51
N VAL A 325 -7.91 4.15 -12.95
CA VAL A 325 -8.40 3.16 -13.93
C VAL A 325 -7.67 3.31 -15.27
N ALA A 326 -7.48 4.55 -15.74
CA ALA A 326 -6.71 4.81 -16.96
C ALA A 326 -5.24 4.39 -16.83
N ARG A 327 -4.63 4.67 -15.67
CA ARG A 327 -3.27 4.24 -15.35
C ARG A 327 -3.15 2.71 -15.39
N PHE A 328 -4.09 2.00 -14.78
CA PHE A 328 -4.14 0.54 -14.79
C PHE A 328 -4.13 -0.01 -16.21
N LEU A 329 -5.03 0.49 -17.07
CA LEU A 329 -5.10 0.08 -18.47
C LEU A 329 -3.76 0.25 -19.18
N SER A 330 -3.15 1.44 -19.05
CA SER A 330 -1.86 1.74 -19.68
C SER A 330 -0.74 0.80 -19.22
N GLN A 331 -0.73 0.44 -17.93
CA GLN A 331 0.24 -0.48 -17.34
C GLN A 331 0.02 -1.91 -17.83
N CYS A 332 -1.22 -2.39 -17.91
CA CYS A 332 -1.55 -3.71 -18.45
C CYS A 332 -1.18 -3.84 -19.93
N GLU A 333 -1.45 -2.81 -20.73
CA GLU A 333 -1.03 -2.77 -22.12
C GLU A 333 0.49 -2.81 -22.26
N ALA A 334 1.22 -2.04 -21.44
CA ALA A 334 2.68 -2.07 -21.40
C ALA A 334 3.22 -3.45 -21.00
N LEU A 335 2.63 -4.08 -19.98
CA LEU A 335 3.00 -5.42 -19.53
C LEU A 335 2.85 -6.46 -20.65
N SER A 336 1.76 -6.39 -21.42
CA SER A 336 1.53 -7.30 -22.55
C SER A 336 2.54 -7.12 -23.70
N ARG A 337 3.10 -5.92 -23.88
CA ARG A 337 4.12 -5.65 -24.90
C ARG A 337 5.51 -6.19 -24.55
N GLN A 338 5.77 -6.43 -23.26
CA GLN A 338 7.05 -6.99 -22.79
C GLN A 338 7.17 -8.50 -23.01
N GLY A 339 6.13 -9.18 -23.49
CA GLY A 339 6.07 -10.63 -23.73
C GLY A 339 6.81 -11.14 -24.98
N GLY A 340 7.94 -10.54 -25.36
CA GLY A 340 8.89 -11.16 -26.30
C GLY A 340 9.82 -12.16 -25.57
N PRO A 341 10.51 -13.09 -26.29
CA PRO A 341 11.39 -14.06 -25.65
C PRO A 341 12.45 -13.36 -24.80
N PHE A 342 12.62 -13.84 -23.56
CA PHE A 342 13.61 -13.37 -22.60
C PHE A 342 15.01 -13.44 -23.22
N ARG A 343 15.59 -12.28 -23.55
CA ARG A 343 17.03 -12.15 -23.76
C ARG A 343 17.63 -11.65 -22.45
N PRO A 344 18.31 -12.51 -21.66
CA PRO A 344 19.05 -12.02 -20.52
C PRO A 344 20.09 -11.01 -21.03
N ARG A 345 20.07 -9.78 -20.50
CA ARG A 345 21.21 -8.89 -20.65
C ARG A 345 22.36 -9.53 -19.89
N SER A 346 23.36 -9.97 -20.64
CA SER A 346 24.67 -10.30 -20.10
C SER A 346 25.22 -9.08 -19.35
N ILE A 347 25.76 -9.40 -18.17
CA ILE A 347 26.20 -8.54 -17.06
C ILE A 347 27.01 -7.33 -17.52
#